data_AF-A0A2V8DA91-F1
#
_entry.id   AF-A0A2V8DA91-F1
#
_cell.length_a   1.000
_cell.length_b   1.000
_cell.length_c   1.000
_cell.angle_alpha   90.00
_cell.angle_beta   90.00
_cell.angle_gamma   90.00
#
_symmetry.space_group_name_H-M   'P 1'
#
loop_
_entity.id
_entity.type
_entity.pdbx_description
1 polymer ?
#
loop_
_entity_poly.entity_id
_entity_poly.type
_entity_poly.pdbx_seq_one_letter_code
_entity_poly.pdbx_strand_id
1 'polypeptide(L)'
;MRSNRVGLPSRRAFLHLLSGAAAALWPATRVRQVRAAQSPIAPSRQGSAEPGGLGAGGPVVFTDVTAAAGLMRARNVSGAPENKQFLLEEMGGGAALFDYDNDGWLDIFLVNGSSFDPKVRDARPTSFLFHNNRDGTFTDVTERARLLHSGWGQGCCVGDYDNDGFDDLFVTYWGRNVLYHNNGDGTFTDVSEQAGVAGSGTCWGAGCCFLDYDRDGHLDLFVANYVNFDPATAPRPGQSAYCRYNDIPVPCGPLGFAGGTNILYRNRGDGTFADVSEASGIARPRGPSSMVFVSSNWQPSGSYGMGAAAADFDNDGWPDIYVACDSAPSLLYRNNHDGTFREIAVPAGCALDENGVALAGMGAGIGDYDADGWLDIVRTNFSEQVTTLYRNHGGLFEDASIGAGLGVNRKYLGFGVDFFDFDNDGWMDIFIANGHVYAQIANRKLHLTYRQPKVLYRNGGNGRLCGEPRPGVRLRRFRQRRRRGRHREQPRRTAHAAAQRRREQEYRHPDQVRRYALEPLGHRDARESHQRRPQPDRRGDERLELLFAERLPPPLRIGPRHRRRHRRARFGISPPITSS
;
A
#
# COMPACT_ATOMS: atom_id res chain seq x y z
N MET A 1 21.77 -80.92 16.09
CA MET A 1 20.87 -81.87 15.42
C MET A 1 19.50 -81.21 15.28
N ARG A 2 18.90 -81.33 14.08
CA ARG A 2 17.46 -81.33 13.72
C ARG A 2 16.51 -81.39 14.94
N SER A 3 15.30 -80.83 15.02
CA SER A 3 14.31 -80.29 14.07
C SER A 3 13.01 -80.21 14.89
N ASN A 4 12.22 -79.15 14.82
CA ASN A 4 10.80 -79.25 14.41
C ASN A 4 10.05 -77.92 14.52
N ARG A 5 9.36 -77.62 13.42
CA ARG A 5 8.45 -76.51 13.19
C ARG A 5 7.16 -76.66 13.99
N VAL A 6 6.62 -75.56 14.49
CA VAL A 6 5.17 -75.26 14.59
C VAL A 6 5.08 -73.73 14.48
N GLY A 7 4.65 -73.14 13.36
CA GLY A 7 3.25 -72.95 12.99
C GLY A 7 2.80 -71.53 13.38
N LEU A 8 2.87 -70.57 12.45
CA LEU A 8 2.36 -69.20 12.63
C LEU A 8 0.81 -69.20 12.65
N PRO A 9 0.14 -68.59 13.65
CA PRO A 9 -1.27 -68.27 13.56
C PRO A 9 -1.52 -66.89 12.93
N SER A 10 -2.64 -66.81 12.22
CA SER A 10 -3.09 -65.72 11.34
C SER A 10 -3.44 -64.38 12.02
N ARG A 11 -3.48 -63.32 11.19
CA ARG A 11 -3.77 -61.89 11.45
C ARG A 11 -5.07 -61.53 12.22
N ARG A 12 -5.83 -62.51 12.74
CA ARG A 12 -7.10 -62.28 13.45
C ARG A 12 -7.05 -62.52 14.97
N ALA A 13 -5.88 -62.87 15.53
CA ALA A 13 -5.72 -63.17 16.97
C ALA A 13 -5.01 -62.07 17.79
N PHE A 14 -4.69 -60.91 17.21
CA PHE A 14 -3.94 -59.84 17.91
C PHE A 14 -4.84 -58.72 18.49
N LEU A 15 -6.16 -58.75 18.27
CA LEU A 15 -7.07 -57.65 18.65
C LEU A 15 -7.96 -57.93 19.89
N HIS A 16 -7.63 -58.91 20.72
CA HIS A 16 -8.43 -59.21 21.93
C HIS A 16 -7.66 -59.26 23.25
N LEU A 17 -6.42 -58.78 23.30
CA LEU A 17 -5.68 -58.61 24.55
C LEU A 17 -5.48 -57.11 24.80
N LEU A 18 -6.46 -56.48 25.44
CA LEU A 18 -6.34 -55.42 26.45
C LEU A 18 -7.75 -54.91 26.81
N SER A 19 -8.53 -55.75 27.50
CA SER A 19 -9.69 -55.30 28.29
C SER A 19 -9.93 -56.26 29.46
N GLY A 20 -9.96 -55.69 30.68
CA GLY A 20 -10.16 -56.37 31.96
C GLY A 20 -9.23 -55.78 33.05
N ALA A 21 -9.48 -54.60 33.63
CA ALA A 21 -10.52 -54.16 34.56
C ALA A 21 -10.16 -54.36 36.06
N ALA A 22 -10.08 -53.24 36.79
CA ALA A 22 -10.40 -52.96 38.22
C ALA A 22 -9.34 -51.99 38.83
N ALA A 23 -9.61 -50.68 39.00
CA ALA A 23 -10.43 -49.98 40.01
C ALA A 23 -9.64 -49.51 41.25
N ALA A 24 -9.46 -48.18 41.43
CA ALA A 24 -9.57 -47.46 42.72
C ALA A 24 -9.18 -45.95 42.63
N LEU A 25 -10.18 -45.08 42.82
CA LEU A 25 -10.25 -43.82 43.60
C LEU A 25 -9.17 -42.70 43.49
N TRP A 26 -9.56 -41.53 42.94
CA TRP A 26 -9.16 -40.16 43.38
C TRP A 26 -10.23 -39.12 42.95
N PRO A 27 -10.46 -37.99 43.66
CA PRO A 27 -11.65 -37.15 43.48
C PRO A 27 -11.54 -36.19 42.29
N ALA A 28 -12.68 -35.92 41.67
CA ALA A 28 -12.86 -34.97 40.59
C ALA A 28 -12.99 -33.53 41.11
N THR A 29 -12.03 -32.67 40.78
CA THR A 29 -12.26 -31.22 40.69
C THR A 29 -12.84 -30.89 39.32
N ARG A 30 -13.99 -30.20 39.33
CA ARG A 30 -14.80 -29.85 38.17
C ARG A 30 -14.05 -28.93 37.20
N VAL A 31 -13.76 -29.42 36.00
CA VAL A 31 -13.60 -28.57 34.81
C VAL A 31 -14.95 -28.51 34.11
N ARG A 32 -15.51 -27.31 34.02
CA ARG A 32 -16.79 -27.02 33.38
C ARG A 32 -16.55 -27.03 31.86
N GLN A 33 -16.73 -28.19 31.23
CA GLN A 33 -16.82 -28.30 29.77
C GLN A 33 -18.07 -27.55 29.30
N VAL A 34 -17.88 -26.39 28.65
CA VAL A 34 -18.93 -25.76 27.86
C VAL A 34 -19.07 -26.54 26.56
N ARG A 35 -19.97 -27.52 26.55
CA ARG A 35 -20.49 -28.09 25.31
C ARG A 35 -21.43 -27.06 24.69
N ALA A 36 -20.99 -26.38 23.63
CA ALA A 36 -21.88 -25.63 22.76
C ALA A 36 -22.69 -26.65 21.92
N ALA A 37 -23.85 -27.04 22.43
CA ALA A 37 -24.85 -27.75 21.65
C ALA A 37 -25.51 -26.73 20.71
N GLN A 38 -25.14 -26.77 19.42
CA GLN A 38 -25.87 -26.06 18.38
C GLN A 38 -27.19 -26.80 18.12
N SER A 39 -28.30 -26.14 18.40
CA SER A 39 -29.60 -26.45 17.81
C SER A 39 -30.18 -25.14 17.27
N PRO A 40 -30.82 -25.17 16.09
CA PRO A 40 -31.13 -23.97 15.33
C PRO A 40 -32.31 -23.22 15.97
N ILE A 41 -32.05 -22.03 16.50
CA ILE A 41 -33.10 -21.09 16.90
C ILE A 41 -33.47 -20.28 15.66
N ALA A 42 -34.63 -20.56 15.08
CA ALA A 42 -35.22 -19.71 14.06
C ALA A 42 -35.50 -18.31 14.66
N PRO A 43 -35.08 -17.20 14.03
CA PRO A 43 -35.33 -15.88 14.58
C PRO A 43 -36.83 -15.52 14.47
N SER A 44 -37.45 -15.27 15.62
CA SER A 44 -38.78 -14.69 15.72
C SER A 44 -38.75 -13.26 15.17
N ARG A 45 -39.53 -13.00 14.11
CA ARG A 45 -39.80 -11.64 13.60
C ARG A 45 -40.50 -10.81 14.69
N GLN A 46 -39.80 -9.84 15.25
CA GLN A 46 -40.40 -8.70 15.94
C GLN A 46 -39.72 -7.40 15.48
N GLY A 47 -40.53 -6.52 14.89
CA GLY A 47 -40.33 -5.07 14.78
C GLY A 47 -39.04 -4.58 14.14
N SER A 48 -39.05 -4.40 12.81
CA SER A 48 -38.09 -3.57 12.11
C SER A 48 -38.16 -2.12 12.62
N ALA A 49 -37.23 -1.74 13.49
CA ALA A 49 -36.78 -0.36 13.54
C ALA A 49 -35.99 -0.14 12.24
N GLU A 50 -36.46 0.77 11.38
CA GLU A 50 -35.70 1.13 10.20
C GLU A 50 -34.30 1.61 10.64
N PRO A 51 -33.21 1.07 10.05
CA PRO A 51 -31.93 1.72 10.17
C PRO A 51 -32.13 3.12 9.59
N GLY A 52 -31.87 4.15 10.40
CA GLY A 52 -31.90 5.53 9.94
C GLY A 52 -30.92 5.64 8.78
N GLY A 53 -31.46 5.62 7.55
CA GLY A 53 -30.67 5.78 6.35
C GLY A 53 -29.92 7.09 6.48
N LEU A 54 -28.60 6.99 6.59
CA LEU A 54 -27.70 8.07 6.20
C LEU A 54 -28.00 8.31 4.73
N GLY A 55 -28.93 9.23 4.46
CA GLY A 55 -29.37 9.55 3.12
C GLY A 55 -28.16 9.88 2.27
N ALA A 56 -28.08 9.27 1.08
CA ALA A 56 -27.13 9.53 -0.01
C ALA A 56 -26.06 10.56 0.40
N GLY A 57 -25.05 10.07 1.13
CA GLY A 57 -24.08 10.90 1.82
C GLY A 57 -23.48 11.93 0.85
N GLY A 58 -23.41 13.18 1.27
CA GLY A 58 -22.72 14.23 0.51
C GLY A 58 -21.26 13.85 0.22
N PRO A 59 -20.58 14.59 -0.67
CA PRO A 59 -19.25 14.21 -1.12
C PRO A 59 -18.27 14.08 0.06
N VAL A 60 -17.43 13.04 0.03
CA VAL A 60 -16.40 12.84 1.05
C VAL A 60 -15.33 13.93 0.88
N VAL A 61 -14.98 14.59 1.99
CA VAL A 61 -13.99 15.68 2.00
C VAL A 61 -12.86 15.34 2.95
N PHE A 62 -11.66 15.14 2.40
CA PHE A 62 -10.44 15.04 3.19
C PHE A 62 -10.07 16.40 3.78
N THR A 63 -9.82 16.43 5.10
CA THR A 63 -9.29 17.59 5.80
C THR A 63 -7.86 17.29 6.23
N ASP A 64 -6.93 18.18 5.90
CA ASP A 64 -5.56 18.10 6.43
C ASP A 64 -5.59 18.48 7.92
N VAL A 65 -5.30 17.49 8.76
CA VAL A 65 -5.20 17.63 10.21
C VAL A 65 -3.77 17.44 10.72
N THR A 66 -2.76 17.36 9.86
CA THR A 66 -1.37 17.02 10.24
C THR A 66 -0.83 17.90 11.37
N ALA A 67 -1.11 19.21 11.31
CA ALA A 67 -0.75 20.16 12.38
C ALA A 67 -1.55 19.98 13.67
N ALA A 68 -2.86 19.77 13.57
CA ALA A 68 -3.71 19.59 14.74
C ALA A 68 -3.45 18.25 15.45
N ALA A 69 -3.10 17.22 14.69
CA ALA A 69 -2.81 15.88 15.16
C ALA A 69 -1.39 15.72 15.73
N GLY A 70 -0.51 16.74 15.65
CA GLY A 70 0.85 16.66 16.19
C GLY A 70 1.88 15.99 15.26
N LEU A 71 1.53 15.73 13.99
CA LEU A 71 2.36 14.95 13.04
C LEU A 71 3.33 15.80 12.20
N MET A 72 3.40 17.12 12.42
CA MET A 72 4.19 18.04 11.57
C MET A 72 5.70 17.78 11.54
N ARG A 73 6.23 17.06 12.54
CA ARG A 73 7.65 16.69 12.60
C ARG A 73 8.00 15.58 11.58
N ALA A 74 7.02 14.80 11.13
CA ALA A 74 7.21 13.72 10.17
C ALA A 74 7.51 14.26 8.76
N ARG A 75 8.76 14.62 8.52
CA ARG A 75 9.23 15.00 7.18
C ARG A 75 9.80 13.76 6.49
N ASN A 76 9.03 13.22 5.54
CA ASN A 76 9.53 12.17 4.67
C ASN A 76 10.70 12.69 3.81
N VAL A 77 11.76 11.89 3.75
CA VAL A 77 12.97 12.09 2.98
C VAL A 77 13.12 10.87 2.09
N SER A 78 13.07 11.07 0.78
CA SER A 78 13.46 10.08 -0.21
C SER A 78 14.13 10.82 -1.34
N GLY A 79 15.46 10.75 -1.41
CA GLY A 79 16.29 11.48 -2.37
C GLY A 79 16.20 12.98 -2.26
N ALA A 80 16.56 13.65 -3.37
CA ALA A 80 16.43 15.09 -3.48
C ALA A 80 14.95 15.52 -3.58
N PRO A 81 14.57 16.68 -3.01
CA PRO A 81 13.20 17.21 -3.12
C PRO A 81 12.83 17.63 -4.55
N GLU A 82 13.83 17.97 -5.36
CA GLU A 82 13.73 18.33 -6.76
C GLU A 82 14.88 17.67 -7.53
N ASN A 83 14.74 17.48 -8.83
CA ASN A 83 15.79 16.92 -9.71
C ASN A 83 16.33 15.56 -9.25
N LYS A 84 15.43 14.65 -8.87
CA LYS A 84 15.77 13.25 -8.61
C LYS A 84 16.53 12.65 -9.80
N GLN A 85 17.55 11.87 -9.50
CA GLN A 85 18.48 11.30 -10.48
C GLN A 85 18.25 9.81 -10.69
N PHE A 86 17.76 9.12 -9.67
CA PHE A 86 17.64 7.66 -9.66
C PHE A 86 16.26 7.19 -9.24
N LEU A 87 15.88 6.00 -9.72
CA LEU A 87 14.62 5.32 -9.38
C LEU A 87 14.42 5.23 -7.86
N LEU A 88 15.48 4.93 -7.12
CA LEU A 88 15.48 4.85 -5.65
C LEU A 88 14.98 6.13 -4.97
N GLU A 89 15.25 7.29 -5.55
CA GLU A 89 14.82 8.58 -5.00
C GLU A 89 13.33 8.85 -5.21
N GLU A 90 12.70 8.14 -6.15
CA GLU A 90 11.30 8.35 -6.52
C GLU A 90 10.34 7.49 -5.71
N MET A 91 10.87 6.47 -5.03
CA MET A 91 10.09 5.57 -4.20
C MET A 91 9.79 6.21 -2.85
N GLY A 92 8.55 6.03 -2.38
CA GLY A 92 8.11 6.47 -1.06
C GLY A 92 8.41 5.46 0.04
N GLY A 93 7.97 5.79 1.26
CA GLY A 93 7.91 4.87 2.38
C GLY A 93 6.48 4.40 2.65
N GLY A 94 6.34 3.21 3.21
CA GLY A 94 5.10 2.65 3.74
C GLY A 94 4.74 3.20 5.12
N ALA A 95 3.60 2.74 5.62
CA ALA A 95 3.12 3.06 6.95
C ALA A 95 2.49 1.81 7.57
N ALA A 96 2.52 1.72 8.90
CA ALA A 96 1.80 0.73 9.67
C ALA A 96 0.93 1.42 10.71
N LEU A 97 -0.25 0.85 10.96
CA LEU A 97 -1.13 1.20 12.06
C LEU A 97 -1.22 -0.02 12.97
N PHE A 98 -0.71 0.08 14.19
CA PHE A 98 -0.66 -1.03 15.17
C PHE A 98 -0.57 -0.48 16.58
N ASP A 99 -0.94 -1.29 17.57
CA ASP A 99 -0.95 -0.94 18.99
C ASP A 99 0.39 -1.33 19.62
N TYR A 100 1.39 -0.44 19.56
CA TYR A 100 2.77 -0.82 19.92
C TYR A 100 2.97 -1.02 21.43
N ASP A 101 2.08 -0.45 22.25
CA ASP A 101 2.13 -0.50 23.72
C ASP A 101 0.95 -1.25 24.37
N ASN A 102 0.19 -2.01 23.57
CA ASN A 102 -0.94 -2.85 24.00
C ASN A 102 -1.99 -2.09 24.82
N ASP A 103 -2.25 -0.83 24.46
CA ASP A 103 -3.13 0.08 25.17
C ASP A 103 -4.58 0.08 24.63
N GLY A 104 -4.81 -0.66 23.55
CA GLY A 104 -6.06 -0.84 22.81
C GLY A 104 -6.29 0.16 21.68
N TRP A 105 -5.31 1.01 21.35
CA TRP A 105 -5.44 2.04 20.32
C TRP A 105 -4.32 1.94 19.29
N LEU A 106 -4.70 2.08 18.01
CA LEU A 106 -3.71 2.07 16.94
C LEU A 106 -2.84 3.34 16.98
N ASP A 107 -1.53 3.12 16.96
CA ASP A 107 -0.47 4.10 16.78
C ASP A 107 -0.06 4.18 15.31
N ILE A 108 0.82 5.13 14.98
CA ILE A 108 1.27 5.35 13.60
C ILE A 108 2.79 5.17 13.51
N PHE A 109 3.22 4.23 12.68
CA PHE A 109 4.60 4.15 12.22
C PHE A 109 4.71 4.59 10.76
N LEU A 110 5.63 5.52 10.48
CA LEU A 110 5.91 6.03 9.14
C LEU A 110 7.34 5.69 8.75
N VAL A 111 7.49 4.88 7.71
CA VAL A 111 8.81 4.57 7.13
C VAL A 111 9.39 5.83 6.51
N ASN A 112 10.68 6.05 6.76
CA ASN A 112 11.43 7.13 6.14
C ASN A 112 12.60 6.61 5.32
N GLY A 113 13.09 7.44 4.42
CA GLY A 113 14.22 7.12 3.55
C GLY A 113 15.43 8.01 3.84
N SER A 114 16.32 8.07 2.86
CA SER A 114 17.55 8.85 2.91
C SER A 114 17.73 9.67 1.64
N SER A 115 18.92 10.24 1.43
CA SER A 115 19.26 11.00 0.24
C SER A 115 20.70 10.74 -0.18
N PHE A 116 21.00 10.93 -1.47
CA PHE A 116 22.38 10.96 -1.94
C PHE A 116 23.10 12.29 -1.65
N ASP A 117 22.37 13.34 -1.24
CA ASP A 117 22.98 14.57 -0.72
C ASP A 117 23.69 14.27 0.62
N PRO A 118 25.02 14.44 0.72
CA PRO A 118 25.76 14.19 1.95
C PRO A 118 25.18 14.94 3.16
N LYS A 119 24.70 16.17 2.99
CA LYS A 119 24.14 16.95 4.11
C LYS A 119 22.89 16.31 4.70
N VAL A 120 22.04 15.73 3.85
CA VAL A 120 20.81 15.07 4.28
C VAL A 120 21.11 13.66 4.78
N ARG A 121 21.94 12.91 4.06
CA ARG A 121 22.40 11.57 4.45
C ARG A 121 23.06 11.57 5.83
N ASP A 122 24.00 12.49 6.05
CA ASP A 122 24.79 12.55 7.27
C ASP A 122 23.99 13.14 8.45
N ALA A 123 22.85 13.78 8.18
CA ALA A 123 21.86 14.14 9.19
C ALA A 123 20.99 12.96 9.66
N ARG A 124 21.16 11.78 9.04
CA ARG A 124 20.54 10.50 9.43
C ARG A 124 19.02 10.58 9.66
N PRO A 125 18.21 10.91 8.64
CA PRO A 125 16.76 10.86 8.75
C PRO A 125 16.29 9.48 9.19
N THR A 126 15.40 9.42 10.18
CA THR A 126 14.84 8.18 10.73
C THR A 126 13.36 8.07 10.39
N SER A 127 12.83 6.85 10.47
CA SER A 127 11.39 6.62 10.55
C SER A 127 10.79 7.30 11.78
N PHE A 128 9.45 7.35 11.85
CA PHE A 128 8.74 7.97 12.96
C PHE A 128 7.74 7.00 13.58
N LEU A 129 7.70 6.93 14.91
CA LEU A 129 6.63 6.28 15.67
C LEU A 129 5.87 7.35 16.47
N PHE A 130 4.54 7.34 16.32
CA PHE A 130 3.64 8.29 16.93
C PHE A 130 2.61 7.57 17.80
N HIS A 131 2.69 7.79 19.12
CA HIS A 131 1.74 7.26 20.07
C HIS A 131 0.41 8.02 20.01
N ASN A 132 -0.71 7.30 20.02
CA ASN A 132 -2.06 7.81 19.98
C ASN A 132 -2.51 8.31 21.35
N ASN A 133 -2.68 9.63 21.50
CA ASN A 133 -3.12 10.22 22.78
C ASN A 133 -4.63 10.04 23.05
N ARG A 134 -5.36 9.32 22.18
CA ARG A 134 -6.80 9.00 22.28
C ARG A 134 -7.75 10.21 22.21
N ASP A 135 -7.23 11.35 21.76
CA ASP A 135 -7.97 12.60 21.62
C ASP A 135 -7.88 13.21 20.21
N GLY A 136 -7.39 12.41 19.24
CA GLY A 136 -7.11 12.83 17.88
C GLY A 136 -5.74 13.50 17.69
N THR A 137 -4.92 13.55 18.74
CA THR A 137 -3.52 13.98 18.67
C THR A 137 -2.57 12.81 18.90
N PHE A 138 -1.32 13.00 18.47
CA PHE A 138 -0.26 12.00 18.57
C PHE A 138 1.02 12.60 19.14
N THR A 139 1.77 11.76 19.86
CA THR A 139 3.07 12.10 20.45
C THR A 139 4.18 11.37 19.71
N ASP A 140 5.18 12.11 19.19
CA ASP A 140 6.39 11.50 18.62
C ASP A 140 7.19 10.80 19.73
N VAL A 141 7.23 9.47 19.67
CA VAL A 141 7.91 8.61 20.64
C VAL A 141 9.12 7.90 20.03
N THR A 142 9.51 8.25 18.79
CA THR A 142 10.56 7.59 18.01
C THR A 142 11.86 7.36 18.79
N GLU A 143 12.39 8.40 19.44
CA GLU A 143 13.63 8.32 20.22
C GLU A 143 13.45 7.49 21.49
N ARG A 144 12.31 7.67 22.19
CA ARG A 144 11.98 6.90 23.40
C ARG A 144 11.84 5.41 23.08
N ALA A 145 11.23 5.09 21.94
CA ALA A 145 11.04 3.75 21.42
C ALA A 145 12.30 3.14 20.79
N ARG A 146 13.40 3.91 20.66
CA ARG A 146 14.69 3.51 20.08
C ARG A 146 14.65 3.13 18.60
N LEU A 147 13.69 3.65 17.85
CA LEU A 147 13.53 3.44 16.40
C LEU A 147 14.36 4.45 15.59
N LEU A 148 15.68 4.45 15.80
CA LEU A 148 16.61 5.46 15.27
C LEU A 148 17.45 4.97 14.06
N HIS A 149 17.10 3.85 13.45
CA HIS A 149 17.76 3.41 12.22
C HIS A 149 17.52 4.42 11.09
N SER A 150 18.54 4.64 10.26
CA SER A 150 18.48 5.54 9.11
C SER A 150 18.99 4.81 7.88
N GLY A 151 18.27 4.93 6.77
CA GLY A 151 18.54 4.22 5.54
C GLY A 151 17.46 4.50 4.51
N TRP A 152 17.49 3.80 3.38
CA TRP A 152 16.47 3.88 2.35
C TRP A 152 15.31 2.92 2.64
N GLY A 153 14.53 3.22 3.68
CA GLY A 153 13.35 2.42 4.04
C GLY A 153 12.28 2.46 2.95
N GLN A 154 11.55 1.35 2.79
CA GLN A 154 10.55 1.17 1.73
C GLN A 154 9.19 0.75 2.30
N GLY A 155 9.02 -0.50 2.72
CA GLY A 155 7.79 -1.03 3.30
C GLY A 155 7.95 -1.44 4.75
N CYS A 156 6.86 -1.81 5.40
CA CYS A 156 6.87 -2.40 6.73
C CYS A 156 5.69 -3.36 6.90
N CYS A 157 5.85 -4.34 7.79
CA CYS A 157 4.77 -5.19 8.27
C CYS A 157 4.93 -5.41 9.78
N VAL A 158 3.84 -5.76 10.44
CA VAL A 158 3.74 -5.92 11.89
C VAL A 158 3.25 -7.33 12.20
N GLY A 159 3.79 -7.93 13.25
CA GLY A 159 3.33 -9.22 13.77
C GLY A 159 4.24 -9.72 14.89
N ASP A 160 3.63 -10.32 15.91
CA ASP A 160 4.30 -11.00 17.02
C ASP A 160 5.04 -12.26 16.52
N TYR A 161 6.31 -12.12 16.15
CA TYR A 161 7.05 -13.21 15.49
C TYR A 161 7.60 -14.24 16.48
N ASP A 162 7.75 -13.86 17.76
CA ASP A 162 8.26 -14.74 18.82
C ASP A 162 7.19 -15.20 19.82
N ASN A 163 5.93 -14.87 19.56
CA ASN A 163 4.73 -15.27 20.31
C ASN A 163 4.79 -14.80 21.79
N ASP A 164 5.33 -13.62 22.05
CA ASP A 164 5.45 -13.06 23.39
C ASP A 164 4.27 -12.16 23.80
N GLY A 165 3.36 -11.89 22.86
CA GLY A 165 2.16 -11.07 23.03
C GLY A 165 2.37 -9.59 22.72
N PHE A 166 3.51 -9.19 22.16
CA PHE A 166 3.79 -7.83 21.72
C PHE A 166 4.06 -7.79 20.22
N ASP A 167 3.40 -6.86 19.52
CA ASP A 167 3.59 -6.71 18.08
C ASP A 167 5.01 -6.20 17.76
N ASP A 168 5.74 -7.00 16.97
CA ASP A 168 7.05 -6.63 16.42
C ASP A 168 6.92 -5.94 15.06
N LEU A 169 7.99 -5.26 14.65
CA LEU A 169 8.00 -4.44 13.44
C LEU A 169 9.14 -4.85 12.50
N PHE A 170 8.80 -5.26 11.29
CA PHE A 170 9.76 -5.46 10.21
C PHE A 170 9.70 -4.31 9.20
N VAL A 171 10.86 -3.80 8.80
CA VAL A 171 10.99 -2.70 7.83
C VAL A 171 11.95 -3.12 6.71
N THR A 172 11.48 -3.03 5.47
CA THR A 172 12.29 -3.30 4.28
C THR A 172 13.08 -2.07 3.85
N TYR A 173 14.25 -2.30 3.26
CA TYR A 173 15.15 -1.25 2.78
C TYR A 173 15.73 -1.59 1.40
N TRP A 174 16.22 -0.57 0.69
CA TRP A 174 17.35 -0.79 -0.22
C TRP A 174 18.62 -0.97 0.61
N GLY A 175 19.11 -2.20 0.66
CA GLY A 175 20.24 -2.61 1.49
C GLY A 175 19.83 -3.63 2.55
N ARG A 176 20.15 -3.33 3.82
CA ARG A 176 19.84 -4.22 4.95
C ARG A 176 18.45 -3.94 5.51
N ASN A 177 17.62 -4.98 5.60
CA ASN A 177 16.33 -4.89 6.26
C ASN A 177 16.49 -4.81 7.79
N VAL A 178 15.43 -4.39 8.48
CA VAL A 178 15.43 -4.28 9.95
C VAL A 178 14.23 -4.98 10.58
N LEU A 179 14.48 -5.95 11.45
CA LEU A 179 13.49 -6.54 12.37
C LEU A 179 13.68 -5.94 13.77
N TYR A 180 12.63 -5.31 14.27
CA TYR A 180 12.57 -4.72 15.59
C TYR A 180 11.74 -5.61 16.52
N HIS A 181 12.40 -6.21 17.51
CA HIS A 181 11.71 -6.90 18.59
C HIS A 181 11.13 -5.87 19.59
N ASN A 182 9.85 -5.99 19.92
CA ASN A 182 9.19 -5.16 20.92
C ASN A 182 9.47 -5.69 22.33
N ASN A 183 10.18 -4.92 23.16
CA ASN A 183 10.60 -5.40 24.48
C ASN A 183 9.45 -5.38 25.53
N GLY A 184 8.23 -5.03 25.14
CA GLY A 184 7.06 -4.93 26.02
C GLY A 184 7.05 -3.74 27.00
N ASP A 185 8.07 -2.86 26.92
CA ASP A 185 8.21 -1.66 27.74
C ASP A 185 8.06 -0.35 26.95
N GLY A 186 7.55 -0.45 25.71
CA GLY A 186 7.43 0.64 24.75
C GLY A 186 8.74 0.98 24.04
N THR A 187 9.74 0.10 24.10
CA THR A 187 11.00 0.21 23.36
C THR A 187 11.23 -0.98 22.44
N PHE A 188 12.02 -0.76 21.38
CA PHE A 188 12.36 -1.79 20.41
C PHE A 188 13.86 -2.09 20.38
N THR A 189 14.21 -3.32 19.99
CA THR A 189 15.58 -3.80 19.78
C THR A 189 15.75 -4.28 18.33
N ASP A 190 16.76 -3.77 17.60
CA ASP A 190 17.14 -4.31 16.28
C ASP A 190 17.78 -5.69 16.45
N VAL A 191 17.07 -6.73 16.02
CA VAL A 191 17.50 -8.14 16.09
C VAL A 191 17.87 -8.72 14.72
N SER A 192 17.97 -7.90 13.68
CA SER A 192 18.00 -8.35 12.28
C SER A 192 19.13 -9.33 11.93
N GLU A 193 20.34 -9.09 12.45
CA GLU A 193 21.48 -10.01 12.26
C GLU A 193 21.28 -11.31 13.06
N GLN A 194 20.84 -11.17 14.31
CA GLN A 194 20.63 -12.31 15.20
C GLN A 194 19.52 -13.22 14.68
N ALA A 195 18.43 -12.64 14.19
CA ALA A 195 17.31 -13.34 13.60
C ALA A 195 17.61 -13.88 12.18
N GLY A 196 18.64 -13.37 11.50
CA GLY A 196 19.04 -13.82 10.17
C GLY A 196 18.22 -13.24 9.01
N VAL A 197 17.54 -12.11 9.23
CA VAL A 197 16.62 -11.47 8.26
C VAL A 197 17.12 -10.15 7.70
N ALA A 198 18.35 -9.75 8.04
CA ALA A 198 18.98 -8.54 7.52
C ALA A 198 19.18 -8.54 5.98
N GLY A 199 19.16 -9.73 5.36
CA GLY A 199 19.41 -9.91 3.93
C GLY A 199 20.89 -9.76 3.55
N SER A 200 21.17 -9.79 2.24
CA SER A 200 22.55 -9.68 1.71
C SER A 200 23.15 -8.27 1.80
N GLY A 201 22.34 -7.27 2.14
CA GLY A 201 22.72 -5.86 2.11
C GLY A 201 22.77 -5.23 0.72
N THR A 202 22.38 -5.96 -0.34
CA THR A 202 22.39 -5.47 -1.74
C THR A 202 21.02 -5.52 -2.41
N CYS A 203 20.06 -6.25 -1.84
CA CYS A 203 18.71 -6.35 -2.36
C CYS A 203 17.91 -5.07 -2.08
N TRP A 204 16.83 -4.89 -2.86
CA TRP A 204 15.87 -3.83 -2.65
C TRP A 204 14.53 -4.44 -2.23
N GLY A 205 14.34 -4.58 -0.91
CA GLY A 205 13.05 -4.98 -0.36
C GLY A 205 12.06 -3.81 -0.48
N ALA A 206 10.92 -4.04 -1.12
CA ALA A 206 9.91 -3.01 -1.36
C ALA A 206 8.63 -3.25 -0.55
N GLY A 207 8.23 -4.51 -0.38
CA GLY A 207 7.10 -4.90 0.46
C GLY A 207 7.39 -6.17 1.25
N CYS A 208 6.55 -6.44 2.24
CA CYS A 208 6.69 -7.58 3.14
C CYS A 208 5.36 -7.91 3.80
N CYS A 209 5.21 -9.16 4.22
CA CYS A 209 4.11 -9.60 5.07
C CYS A 209 4.58 -10.74 5.98
N PHE A 210 3.99 -10.83 7.17
CA PHE A 210 4.06 -12.01 8.01
C PHE A 210 2.94 -12.98 7.64
N LEU A 211 3.21 -14.28 7.76
CA LEU A 211 2.26 -15.38 7.54
C LEU A 211 2.77 -16.65 8.21
N ASP A 212 1.90 -17.55 8.63
CA ASP A 212 2.29 -18.90 9.09
C ASP A 212 2.06 -19.88 7.93
N TYR A 213 3.07 -20.03 7.05
CA TYR A 213 2.84 -20.71 5.76
C TYR A 213 2.81 -22.23 5.88
N ASP A 214 3.44 -22.79 6.91
CA ASP A 214 3.46 -24.23 7.16
C ASP A 214 2.59 -24.67 8.35
N ARG A 215 1.90 -23.71 8.99
CA ARG A 215 0.93 -23.91 10.06
C ARG A 215 1.54 -24.47 11.34
N ASP A 216 2.80 -24.12 11.61
CA ASP A 216 3.50 -24.53 12.82
C ASP A 216 3.26 -23.59 14.01
N GLY A 217 2.52 -22.50 13.81
CA GLY A 217 2.14 -21.54 14.83
C GLY A 217 3.17 -20.44 15.07
N HIS A 218 4.20 -20.35 14.22
CA HIS A 218 5.16 -19.26 14.22
C HIS A 218 5.02 -18.42 12.95
N LEU A 219 5.01 -17.09 13.08
CA LEU A 219 4.93 -16.22 11.91
C LEU A 219 6.25 -16.26 11.13
N ASP A 220 6.17 -16.72 9.88
CA ASP A 220 7.19 -16.61 8.85
C ASP A 220 7.16 -15.24 8.18
N LEU A 221 8.22 -14.89 7.47
CA LEU A 221 8.39 -13.57 6.87
C LEU A 221 8.66 -13.65 5.37
N PHE A 222 7.77 -13.04 4.58
CA PHE A 222 7.95 -12.86 3.14
C PHE A 222 8.45 -11.46 2.82
N VAL A 223 9.37 -11.35 1.86
CA VAL A 223 9.89 -10.07 1.35
C VAL A 223 9.80 -10.02 -0.19
N ALA A 224 9.04 -9.07 -0.69
CA ALA A 224 8.98 -8.72 -2.10
C ALA A 224 10.17 -7.82 -2.48
N ASN A 225 10.99 -8.28 -3.42
CA ASN A 225 12.15 -7.52 -3.89
C ASN A 225 11.87 -6.90 -5.26
N TYR A 226 12.16 -5.61 -5.40
CA TYR A 226 11.81 -4.84 -6.59
C TYR A 226 12.80 -5.04 -7.74
N VAL A 227 13.93 -4.32 -7.73
CA VAL A 227 15.01 -4.44 -8.71
C VAL A 227 16.35 -4.43 -7.99
N ASN A 228 17.38 -5.03 -8.60
CA ASN A 228 18.74 -4.77 -8.12
C ASN A 228 19.21 -3.43 -8.65
N PHE A 229 19.61 -2.54 -7.73
CA PHE A 229 19.98 -1.18 -8.05
C PHE A 229 21.36 -0.85 -7.51
N ASP A 230 22.22 -0.30 -8.37
CA ASP A 230 23.54 0.21 -8.03
C ASP A 230 23.70 1.65 -8.56
N PRO A 231 23.77 2.67 -7.68
CA PRO A 231 23.90 4.07 -8.11
C PRO A 231 25.23 4.37 -8.83
N ALA A 232 26.25 3.52 -8.72
CA ALA A 232 27.52 3.72 -9.43
C ALA A 232 27.40 3.44 -10.94
N THR A 233 26.51 2.51 -11.31
CA THR A 233 26.33 2.06 -12.70
C THR A 233 24.96 2.44 -13.28
N ALA A 234 24.03 2.90 -12.44
CA ALA A 234 22.70 3.28 -12.89
C ALA A 234 22.69 4.48 -13.86
N PRO A 235 21.90 4.40 -14.95
CA PRO A 235 21.78 5.49 -15.90
C PRO A 235 21.06 6.70 -15.30
N ARG A 236 21.41 7.86 -15.84
CA ARG A 236 20.88 9.18 -15.47
C ARG A 236 19.67 9.56 -16.33
N PRO A 237 18.88 10.57 -15.91
CA PRO A 237 17.76 11.04 -16.68
C PRO A 237 18.11 11.38 -18.14
N GLY A 238 17.30 10.86 -19.06
CA GLY A 238 17.45 11.09 -20.51
C GLY A 238 18.51 10.25 -21.24
N GLN A 239 19.26 9.38 -20.54
CA GLN A 239 20.32 8.56 -21.15
C GLN A 239 19.81 7.35 -21.94
N SER A 240 18.57 6.91 -21.74
CA SER A 240 17.92 5.87 -22.54
C SER A 240 16.44 6.19 -22.76
N ALA A 241 15.76 5.37 -23.59
CA ALA A 241 14.32 5.46 -23.79
C ALA A 241 13.52 5.25 -22.49
N TYR A 242 14.02 4.41 -21.58
CA TYR A 242 13.40 4.15 -20.28
C TYR A 242 13.65 5.24 -19.23
N CYS A 243 14.48 6.25 -19.55
CA CYS A 243 14.78 7.41 -18.70
C CYS A 243 14.10 8.68 -19.22
N ARG A 244 12.97 8.51 -19.91
CA ARG A 244 12.17 9.59 -20.50
C ARG A 244 10.69 9.33 -20.28
N TYR A 245 9.96 10.39 -19.94
CA TYR A 245 8.51 10.37 -19.83
C TYR A 245 7.96 11.57 -20.59
N ASN A 246 7.20 11.33 -21.68
CA ASN A 246 6.73 12.39 -22.59
C ASN A 246 7.87 13.34 -23.04
N ASP A 247 8.98 12.76 -23.49
CA ASP A 247 10.24 13.45 -23.87
C ASP A 247 10.96 14.22 -22.76
N ILE A 248 10.42 14.23 -21.54
CA ILE A 248 11.05 14.83 -20.37
C ILE A 248 12.07 13.84 -19.81
N PRO A 249 13.34 14.24 -19.63
CA PRO A 249 14.32 13.43 -18.90
C PRO A 249 13.85 13.20 -17.46
N VAL A 250 13.69 11.92 -17.09
CA VAL A 250 13.30 11.46 -15.75
C VAL A 250 14.21 10.31 -15.32
N PRO A 251 14.32 9.99 -14.02
CA PRO A 251 14.96 8.77 -13.58
C PRO A 251 14.42 7.55 -14.33
N CYS A 252 15.30 6.59 -14.55
CA CYS A 252 14.99 5.45 -15.39
C CYS A 252 13.95 4.56 -14.68
N GLY A 253 12.86 4.27 -15.38
CA GLY A 253 11.81 3.36 -14.88
C GLY A 253 12.26 1.90 -14.85
N PRO A 254 11.46 1.02 -14.23
CA PRO A 254 11.79 -0.40 -14.03
C PRO A 254 12.00 -1.18 -15.32
N LEU A 255 11.35 -0.80 -16.42
CA LEU A 255 11.47 -1.48 -17.72
C LEU A 255 12.90 -1.51 -18.28
N GLY A 256 13.82 -0.71 -17.77
CA GLY A 256 15.24 -0.82 -18.12
C GLY A 256 16.02 -1.78 -17.24
N PHE A 257 15.53 -2.11 -16.05
CA PHE A 257 16.20 -2.91 -15.03
C PHE A 257 15.75 -4.36 -15.06
N ALA A 258 16.61 -5.29 -14.63
CA ALA A 258 16.15 -6.60 -14.20
C ALA A 258 15.53 -6.56 -12.80
N GLY A 259 14.44 -7.29 -12.64
CA GLY A 259 13.75 -7.47 -11.37
C GLY A 259 14.60 -8.23 -10.36
N GLY A 260 14.25 -8.09 -9.08
CA GLY A 260 14.86 -8.81 -7.98
C GLY A 260 14.40 -10.26 -7.88
N THR A 261 14.67 -10.87 -6.73
CA THR A 261 14.21 -12.22 -6.37
C THR A 261 13.53 -12.14 -5.02
N ASN A 262 12.28 -12.59 -4.90
CA ASN A 262 11.56 -12.59 -3.62
C ASN A 262 12.21 -13.55 -2.62
N ILE A 263 12.01 -13.28 -1.32
CA ILE A 263 12.60 -14.05 -0.22
C ILE A 263 11.50 -14.55 0.70
N LEU A 264 11.61 -15.79 1.16
CA LEU A 264 10.81 -16.36 2.24
C LEU A 264 11.72 -16.86 3.35
N TYR A 265 11.48 -16.34 4.55
CA TYR A 265 12.15 -16.71 5.79
C TYR A 265 11.22 -17.55 6.64
N ARG A 266 11.57 -18.81 6.86
CA ARG A 266 10.85 -19.68 7.79
C ARG A 266 11.30 -19.42 9.23
N ASN A 267 10.38 -19.16 10.13
CA ASN A 267 10.65 -19.02 11.56
C ASN A 267 11.01 -20.38 12.17
N ARG A 268 12.05 -20.43 13.02
CA ARG A 268 12.48 -21.67 13.69
C ARG A 268 11.85 -21.85 15.07
N GLY A 269 11.11 -20.87 15.57
CA GLY A 269 10.54 -20.86 16.92
C GLY A 269 11.56 -20.56 18.03
N ASP A 270 12.79 -20.18 17.69
CA ASP A 270 13.87 -19.83 18.63
C ASP A 270 14.31 -18.36 18.51
N GLY A 271 13.50 -17.53 17.87
CA GLY A 271 13.80 -16.13 17.54
C GLY A 271 14.68 -15.97 16.29
N THR A 272 14.97 -17.05 15.55
CA THR A 272 15.74 -17.01 14.30
C THR A 272 14.95 -17.54 13.11
N PHE A 273 15.40 -17.15 11.92
CA PHE A 273 14.79 -17.56 10.66
C PHE A 273 15.78 -18.34 9.77
N ALA A 274 15.22 -19.19 8.92
CA ALA A 274 15.90 -19.87 7.82
C ALA A 274 15.43 -19.28 6.48
N ASP A 275 16.35 -18.86 5.62
CA ASP A 275 16.00 -18.57 4.22
C ASP A 275 15.62 -19.88 3.51
N VAL A 276 14.35 -20.00 3.14
CA VAL A 276 13.78 -21.16 2.44
C VAL A 276 13.35 -20.79 1.02
N SER A 277 13.79 -19.66 0.48
CA SER A 277 13.31 -19.11 -0.80
C SER A 277 13.47 -20.07 -1.98
N GLU A 278 14.60 -20.78 -2.04
CA GLU A 278 14.86 -21.78 -3.08
C GLU A 278 14.05 -23.05 -2.88
N ALA A 279 14.01 -23.56 -1.64
CA ALA A 279 13.35 -24.82 -1.30
C ALA A 279 11.82 -24.72 -1.43
N SER A 280 11.27 -23.57 -1.05
CA SER A 280 9.83 -23.27 -1.15
C SER A 280 9.38 -22.93 -2.56
N GLY A 281 10.29 -22.56 -3.46
CA GLY A 281 9.95 -22.11 -4.82
C GLY A 281 9.63 -20.62 -4.95
N ILE A 282 9.58 -19.87 -3.84
CA ILE A 282 9.35 -18.41 -3.83
C ILE A 282 10.37 -17.63 -4.65
N ALA A 283 11.60 -18.14 -4.76
CA ALA A 283 12.64 -17.52 -5.56
C ALA A 283 12.33 -17.49 -7.07
N ARG A 284 11.23 -18.08 -7.54
CA ARG A 284 10.80 -18.06 -8.95
C ARG A 284 9.63 -17.07 -9.12
N PRO A 285 9.70 -16.12 -10.06
CA PRO A 285 10.80 -15.87 -10.99
C PRO A 285 12.03 -15.27 -10.31
N ARG A 286 13.21 -15.73 -10.74
CA ARG A 286 14.52 -15.31 -10.22
C ARG A 286 15.10 -14.20 -11.07
N GLY A 287 15.50 -13.11 -10.42
CA GLY A 287 16.32 -12.06 -11.00
C GLY A 287 17.81 -12.37 -10.95
N PRO A 288 18.66 -11.62 -11.69
CA PRO A 288 20.10 -11.65 -11.47
C PRO A 288 20.43 -11.27 -10.01
N SER A 289 21.67 -11.50 -9.55
CA SER A 289 22.13 -11.08 -8.21
C SER A 289 22.73 -9.67 -8.19
N SER A 290 23.01 -9.10 -9.36
CA SER A 290 23.53 -7.75 -9.55
C SER A 290 22.58 -6.91 -10.41
N MET A 291 22.82 -5.60 -10.45
CA MET A 291 22.09 -4.71 -11.34
C MET A 291 22.37 -5.07 -12.80
N VAL A 292 21.31 -5.22 -13.58
CA VAL A 292 21.35 -5.33 -15.04
C VAL A 292 20.47 -4.24 -15.61
N PHE A 293 20.99 -3.48 -16.56
CA PHE A 293 20.22 -2.46 -17.29
C PHE A 293 20.34 -2.64 -18.80
N VAL A 294 19.21 -2.55 -19.50
CA VAL A 294 19.17 -2.48 -20.96
C VAL A 294 18.52 -1.17 -21.42
N SER A 295 18.98 -0.65 -22.55
CA SER A 295 18.50 0.63 -23.09
C SER A 295 17.32 0.50 -24.06
N SER A 296 17.02 -0.70 -24.54
CA SER A 296 15.90 -1.01 -25.44
C SER A 296 15.58 -2.51 -25.45
N ASN A 297 14.39 -2.86 -25.97
CA ASN A 297 13.93 -4.24 -26.20
C ASN A 297 14.02 -5.14 -24.96
N TRP A 298 13.73 -4.59 -23.79
CA TRP A 298 13.75 -5.36 -22.55
C TRP A 298 12.68 -6.46 -22.53
N GLN A 299 13.09 -7.62 -22.03
CA GLN A 299 12.17 -8.68 -21.63
C GLN A 299 12.21 -8.79 -20.10
N PRO A 300 11.09 -8.55 -19.40
CA PRO A 300 11.03 -8.67 -17.94
C PRO A 300 11.58 -10.01 -17.46
N SER A 301 12.54 -9.95 -16.55
CA SER A 301 13.09 -11.08 -15.80
C SER A 301 13.22 -10.69 -14.33
N GLY A 302 13.02 -11.65 -13.42
CA GLY A 302 12.88 -11.40 -11.98
C GLY A 302 11.46 -11.02 -11.56
N SER A 303 11.28 -10.68 -10.27
CA SER A 303 9.95 -10.51 -9.68
C SER A 303 9.32 -9.12 -9.84
N TYR A 304 10.10 -8.03 -9.81
CA TYR A 304 9.56 -6.65 -9.75
C TYR A 304 8.59 -6.44 -8.57
N GLY A 305 8.79 -7.20 -7.49
CA GLY A 305 7.85 -7.26 -6.38
C GLY A 305 7.81 -5.94 -5.60
N MET A 306 6.60 -5.46 -5.35
CA MET A 306 6.30 -4.24 -4.60
C MET A 306 5.40 -4.60 -3.41
N GLY A 307 4.16 -4.13 -3.37
CA GLY A 307 3.19 -4.50 -2.34
C GLY A 307 2.92 -6.01 -2.33
N ALA A 308 2.90 -6.60 -1.13
CA ALA A 308 2.66 -8.01 -0.92
C ALA A 308 1.59 -8.20 0.17
N ALA A 309 0.76 -9.22 0.00
CA ALA A 309 -0.25 -9.59 0.99
C ALA A 309 -0.40 -11.11 1.03
N ALA A 310 -0.62 -11.64 2.24
CA ALA A 310 -0.90 -13.06 2.45
C ALA A 310 -2.37 -13.24 2.84
N ALA A 311 -3.02 -14.24 2.25
CA ALA A 311 -4.41 -14.59 2.52
C ALA A 311 -4.71 -16.00 1.98
N ASP A 312 -5.76 -16.63 2.49
CA ASP A 312 -6.28 -17.89 1.95
C ASP A 312 -7.23 -17.59 0.77
N PHE A 313 -6.68 -17.45 -0.43
CA PHE A 313 -7.45 -16.99 -1.60
C PHE A 313 -8.38 -18.06 -2.18
N ASP A 314 -8.12 -19.34 -1.92
CA ASP A 314 -8.95 -20.45 -2.38
C ASP A 314 -9.68 -21.21 -1.26
N ASN A 315 -9.68 -20.64 -0.04
CA ASN A 315 -10.37 -21.13 1.15
C ASN A 315 -10.01 -22.58 1.49
N ASP A 316 -8.77 -22.98 1.23
CA ASP A 316 -8.28 -24.34 1.48
C ASP A 316 -7.65 -24.51 2.89
N GLY A 317 -7.59 -23.41 3.65
CA GLY A 317 -7.05 -23.34 5.00
C GLY A 317 -5.55 -23.12 5.07
N TRP A 318 -4.89 -22.80 3.95
CA TRP A 318 -3.47 -22.46 3.88
C TRP A 318 -3.27 -21.07 3.28
N PRO A 319 -2.41 -20.23 3.87
CA PRO A 319 -2.18 -18.90 3.33
C PRO A 319 -1.35 -18.97 2.04
N ASP A 320 -1.82 -18.24 1.04
CA ASP A 320 -1.16 -17.92 -0.21
C ASP A 320 -0.51 -16.53 -0.14
N ILE A 321 0.29 -16.16 -1.15
CA ILE A 321 0.95 -14.85 -1.22
C ILE A 321 0.68 -14.18 -2.57
N TYR A 322 0.04 -13.01 -2.56
CA TYR A 322 -0.08 -12.15 -3.72
C TYR A 322 1.00 -11.07 -3.71
N VAL A 323 1.59 -10.78 -4.88
CA VAL A 323 2.60 -9.74 -5.04
C VAL A 323 2.21 -8.84 -6.22
N ALA A 324 1.99 -7.56 -5.94
CA ALA A 324 1.89 -6.55 -6.96
C ALA A 324 3.28 -6.33 -7.58
N CYS A 325 3.35 -6.40 -8.91
CA CYS A 325 4.60 -6.26 -9.65
C CYS A 325 4.56 -5.04 -10.56
N ASP A 326 5.62 -4.23 -10.52
CA ASP A 326 5.69 -3.02 -11.31
C ASP A 326 6.25 -3.31 -12.71
N SER A 327 5.40 -3.11 -13.72
CA SER A 327 5.70 -3.23 -15.15
C SER A 327 5.95 -4.67 -15.61
N ALA A 328 5.57 -5.63 -14.76
CA ALA A 328 5.60 -7.07 -15.00
C ALA A 328 4.26 -7.68 -14.53
N PRO A 329 3.90 -8.89 -15.02
CA PRO A 329 2.74 -9.60 -14.49
C PRO A 329 2.86 -9.76 -12.97
N SER A 330 1.78 -9.47 -12.24
CA SER A 330 1.73 -9.71 -10.79
C SER A 330 1.76 -11.21 -10.49
N LEU A 331 2.17 -11.58 -9.28
CA LEU A 331 2.42 -12.97 -8.88
C LEU A 331 1.42 -13.42 -7.82
N LEU A 332 1.06 -14.71 -7.86
CA LEU A 332 0.23 -15.37 -6.86
C LEU A 332 0.87 -16.72 -6.58
N TYR A 333 1.51 -16.80 -5.42
CA TYR A 333 2.11 -18.02 -4.91
C TYR A 333 1.05 -18.79 -4.13
N ARG A 334 0.51 -19.84 -4.76
CA ARG A 334 -0.37 -20.77 -4.08
C ARG A 334 0.41 -21.79 -3.28
N ASN A 335 0.04 -21.97 -2.03
CA ASN A 335 0.63 -22.95 -1.13
C ASN A 335 0.31 -24.38 -1.59
N ASN A 336 1.30 -25.27 -1.60
CA ASN A 336 1.12 -26.68 -1.99
C ASN A 336 0.88 -27.61 -0.78
N HIS A 337 0.83 -27.06 0.44
CA HIS A 337 0.62 -27.78 1.72
C HIS A 337 1.77 -28.73 2.10
N ASP A 338 2.92 -28.58 1.47
CA ASP A 338 4.11 -29.41 1.67
C ASP A 338 5.37 -28.56 1.97
N GLY A 339 5.17 -27.30 2.33
CA GLY A 339 6.22 -26.32 2.55
C GLY A 339 6.72 -25.63 1.27
N THR A 340 6.07 -25.87 0.12
CA THR A 340 6.37 -25.23 -1.16
C THR A 340 5.21 -24.42 -1.71
N PHE A 341 5.52 -23.58 -2.70
CA PHE A 341 4.58 -22.73 -3.42
C PHE A 341 4.68 -22.95 -4.94
N ARG A 342 3.59 -22.67 -5.62
CA ARG A 342 3.51 -22.57 -7.09
C ARG A 342 3.02 -21.19 -7.49
N GLU A 343 3.71 -20.55 -8.43
CA GLU A 343 3.25 -19.31 -9.04
C GLU A 343 2.15 -19.62 -10.06
N ILE A 344 0.98 -18.98 -9.91
CA ILE A 344 -0.23 -19.29 -10.68
C ILE A 344 -1.03 -18.05 -11.10
N ALA A 345 -0.52 -16.82 -10.97
CA ALA A 345 -1.36 -15.62 -11.18
C ALA A 345 -1.95 -15.50 -12.58
N VAL A 346 -1.23 -15.95 -13.61
CA VAL A 346 -1.75 -15.95 -14.99
C VAL A 346 -2.93 -16.91 -15.14
N PRO A 347 -2.80 -18.22 -14.84
CA PRO A 347 -3.94 -19.13 -14.91
C PRO A 347 -5.03 -18.83 -13.88
N ALA A 348 -4.70 -18.17 -12.76
CA ALA A 348 -5.69 -17.71 -11.77
C ALA A 348 -6.40 -16.42 -12.19
N GLY A 349 -5.92 -15.66 -13.18
CA GLY A 349 -6.60 -14.45 -13.67
C GLY A 349 -6.28 -13.15 -12.91
N CYS A 350 -5.26 -13.13 -12.04
CA CYS A 350 -4.90 -11.98 -11.19
C CYS A 350 -3.53 -11.35 -11.52
N ALA A 351 -2.92 -11.73 -12.65
CA ALA A 351 -1.61 -11.22 -13.07
C ALA A 351 -1.67 -9.93 -13.91
N LEU A 352 -2.66 -9.82 -14.80
CA LEU A 352 -2.75 -8.87 -15.92
C LEU A 352 -4.10 -8.16 -15.92
N ASP A 353 -4.26 -7.10 -16.71
CA ASP A 353 -5.58 -6.51 -16.94
C ASP A 353 -6.48 -7.36 -17.86
N GLU A 354 -7.73 -6.94 -18.06
CA GLU A 354 -8.70 -7.61 -18.95
C GLU A 354 -8.22 -7.83 -20.40
N ASN A 355 -7.20 -7.09 -20.86
CA ASN A 355 -6.63 -7.20 -22.21
C ASN A 355 -5.35 -8.04 -22.25
N GLY A 356 -4.95 -8.64 -21.12
CA GLY A 356 -3.72 -9.42 -21.00
C GLY A 356 -2.46 -8.56 -20.96
N VAL A 357 -2.56 -7.29 -20.55
CA VAL A 357 -1.42 -6.36 -20.46
C VAL A 357 -0.91 -6.29 -19.03
N ALA A 358 0.42 -6.35 -18.88
CA ALA A 358 1.08 -6.12 -17.59
C ALA A 358 1.01 -4.63 -17.24
N LEU A 359 0.60 -4.33 -16.01
CA LEU A 359 0.49 -2.98 -15.49
C LEU A 359 1.63 -2.70 -14.48
N ALA A 360 1.74 -1.45 -14.03
CA ALA A 360 2.71 -1.05 -13.01
C ALA A 360 2.15 -1.24 -11.60
N GLY A 361 1.97 -2.49 -11.19
CA GLY A 361 1.43 -2.85 -9.87
C GLY A 361 2.33 -2.36 -8.73
N MET A 362 1.81 -1.54 -7.82
CA MET A 362 2.59 -0.98 -6.70
C MET A 362 2.07 -1.38 -5.33
N GLY A 363 0.78 -1.21 -5.06
CA GLY A 363 0.13 -1.65 -3.82
C GLY A 363 -0.86 -2.76 -4.07
N ALA A 364 -1.10 -3.57 -3.04
CA ALA A 364 -2.11 -4.60 -3.00
C ALA A 364 -2.91 -4.47 -1.70
N GLY A 365 -4.24 -4.50 -1.79
CA GLY A 365 -5.15 -4.57 -0.67
C GLY A 365 -6.06 -5.80 -0.84
N ILE A 366 -6.40 -6.44 0.27
CA ILE A 366 -7.18 -7.68 0.29
C ILE A 366 -8.47 -7.46 1.08
N GLY A 367 -9.60 -7.87 0.54
CA GLY A 367 -10.88 -7.71 1.21
C GLY A 367 -12.03 -8.30 0.40
N ASP A 368 -13.07 -8.74 1.09
CA ASP A 368 -14.32 -9.21 0.47
C ASP A 368 -15.23 -7.99 0.22
N TYR A 369 -15.14 -7.39 -0.97
CA TYR A 369 -15.85 -6.13 -1.24
C TYR A 369 -17.32 -6.36 -1.57
N ASP A 370 -17.72 -7.56 -1.94
CA ASP A 370 -19.12 -7.87 -2.31
C ASP A 370 -19.80 -8.88 -1.39
N ALA A 371 -19.16 -9.20 -0.27
CA ALA A 371 -19.66 -10.01 0.84
C ALA A 371 -20.07 -11.42 0.39
N ASP A 372 -19.36 -11.99 -0.59
CA ASP A 372 -19.62 -13.34 -1.09
C ASP A 372 -18.79 -14.44 -0.41
N GLY A 373 -17.92 -14.05 0.53
CA GLY A 373 -17.08 -14.94 1.33
C GLY A 373 -15.76 -15.31 0.67
N TRP A 374 -15.42 -14.70 -0.47
CA TRP A 374 -14.12 -14.84 -1.11
C TRP A 374 -13.34 -13.53 -1.00
N LEU A 375 -12.05 -13.64 -0.65
CA LEU A 375 -11.20 -12.45 -0.56
C LEU A 375 -10.80 -11.98 -1.96
N ASP A 376 -11.11 -10.73 -2.26
CA ASP A 376 -10.76 -10.05 -3.51
C ASP A 376 -9.44 -9.30 -3.39
N ILE A 377 -8.89 -8.91 -4.54
CA ILE A 377 -7.61 -8.19 -4.61
C ILE A 377 -7.83 -6.84 -5.31
N VAL A 378 -7.48 -5.75 -4.64
CA VAL A 378 -7.30 -4.45 -5.30
C VAL A 378 -5.81 -4.16 -5.49
N ARG A 379 -5.43 -3.76 -6.70
CA ARG A 379 -4.05 -3.41 -7.06
C ARG A 379 -3.98 -2.01 -7.66
N THR A 380 -3.13 -1.15 -7.11
CA THR A 380 -2.85 0.16 -7.70
C THR A 380 -1.83 0.08 -8.83
N ASN A 381 -1.94 1.00 -9.79
CA ASN A 381 -1.15 0.98 -11.02
C ASN A 381 -0.57 2.38 -11.35
N PHE A 382 0.17 2.47 -12.47
CA PHE A 382 0.73 3.74 -12.94
C PHE A 382 -0.35 4.76 -13.31
N SER A 383 0.04 6.02 -13.47
CA SER A 383 -0.84 7.00 -14.11
C SER A 383 -1.30 6.51 -15.49
N GLU A 384 -2.56 6.79 -15.82
CA GLU A 384 -3.26 6.38 -17.06
C GLU A 384 -3.66 4.91 -17.15
N GLN A 385 -3.23 4.09 -16.18
CA GLN A 385 -3.68 2.73 -15.96
C GLN A 385 -4.83 2.72 -14.94
N VAL A 386 -5.84 1.87 -15.17
CA VAL A 386 -6.98 1.73 -14.25
C VAL A 386 -6.51 0.96 -13.02
N THR A 387 -6.83 1.41 -11.81
CA THR A 387 -6.67 0.59 -10.59
C THR A 387 -7.44 -0.72 -10.77
N THR A 388 -6.76 -1.85 -10.61
CA THR A 388 -7.34 -3.15 -10.91
C THR A 388 -8.05 -3.71 -9.68
N LEU A 389 -9.30 -4.14 -9.84
CA LEU A 389 -10.03 -4.92 -8.84
C LEU A 389 -10.26 -6.31 -9.41
N TYR A 390 -9.63 -7.32 -8.81
CA TYR A 390 -9.82 -8.72 -9.15
C TYR A 390 -10.85 -9.31 -8.21
N ARG A 391 -12.04 -9.63 -8.75
CA ARG A 391 -13.07 -10.35 -8.01
C ARG A 391 -12.76 -11.83 -7.98
N ASN A 392 -12.80 -12.43 -6.81
CA ASN A 392 -12.49 -13.84 -6.58
C ASN A 392 -13.75 -14.73 -6.74
N HIS A 393 -13.59 -15.84 -7.45
CA HIS A 393 -14.61 -16.87 -7.73
C HIS A 393 -14.05 -18.24 -7.38
N GLY A 394 -13.69 -18.46 -6.11
CA GLY A 394 -13.18 -19.75 -5.67
C GLY A 394 -11.72 -20.02 -6.04
N GLY A 395 -10.86 -19.01 -5.89
CA GLY A 395 -9.43 -19.08 -6.24
C GLY A 395 -9.13 -18.84 -7.73
N LEU A 396 -10.14 -18.42 -8.50
CA LEU A 396 -10.02 -17.89 -9.85
C LEU A 396 -10.55 -16.46 -9.84
N PHE A 397 -9.87 -15.55 -10.53
CA PHE A 397 -10.14 -14.13 -10.47
C PHE A 397 -10.62 -13.61 -11.82
N GLU A 398 -11.54 -12.65 -11.78
CA GLU A 398 -11.94 -11.83 -12.92
C GLU A 398 -11.61 -10.36 -12.67
N ASP A 399 -11.23 -9.64 -13.72
CA ASP A 399 -11.09 -8.18 -13.64
C ASP A 399 -12.48 -7.53 -13.57
N ALA A 400 -12.85 -7.04 -12.38
CA ALA A 400 -14.12 -6.37 -12.10
C ALA A 400 -14.00 -4.83 -12.16
N SER A 401 -12.84 -4.28 -12.52
CA SER A 401 -12.51 -2.86 -12.33
C SER A 401 -13.52 -1.89 -12.96
N ILE A 402 -13.89 -2.14 -14.22
CA ILE A 402 -14.83 -1.27 -14.94
C ILE A 402 -16.26 -1.47 -14.43
N GLY A 403 -16.68 -2.72 -14.21
CA GLY A 403 -18.01 -3.07 -13.71
C GLY A 403 -18.28 -2.49 -12.32
N ALA A 404 -17.28 -2.59 -11.43
CA ALA A 404 -17.32 -2.04 -10.09
C ALA A 404 -17.20 -0.51 -10.07
N GLY A 405 -16.66 0.14 -11.11
CA GLY A 405 -16.65 1.61 -11.22
C GLY A 405 -15.30 2.28 -10.96
N LEU A 406 -14.21 1.53 -10.83
CA LEU A 406 -12.85 2.07 -10.73
C LEU A 406 -12.35 2.68 -12.05
N GLY A 407 -12.94 2.30 -13.18
CA GLY A 407 -12.56 2.82 -14.51
C GLY A 407 -12.73 4.32 -14.72
N VAL A 408 -13.46 5.02 -13.84
CA VAL A 408 -13.72 6.46 -13.95
C VAL A 408 -12.47 7.30 -13.70
N ASN A 409 -11.55 6.81 -12.85
CA ASN A 409 -10.32 7.51 -12.54
C ASN A 409 -9.10 6.77 -13.07
N ARG A 410 -8.50 7.35 -14.11
CA ARG A 410 -7.26 6.86 -14.72
C ARG A 410 -6.10 7.81 -14.51
N LYS A 411 -6.30 8.94 -13.82
CA LYS A 411 -5.30 10.02 -13.85
C LYS A 411 -4.18 9.80 -12.86
N TYR A 412 -4.46 9.15 -11.73
CA TYR A 412 -3.53 9.13 -10.62
C TYR A 412 -2.68 7.87 -10.64
N LEU A 413 -1.45 8.04 -10.17
CA LEU A 413 -0.50 6.97 -9.89
C LEU A 413 -0.72 6.57 -8.44
N GLY A 414 -1.17 5.32 -8.22
CA GLY A 414 -1.50 4.82 -6.89
C GLY A 414 -0.36 4.02 -6.28
N PHE A 415 -0.05 4.28 -5.01
CA PHE A 415 0.92 3.52 -4.22
C PHE A 415 0.23 2.64 -3.19
N GLY A 416 -0.15 3.19 -2.03
CA GLY A 416 -0.84 2.44 -0.99
C GLY A 416 -2.33 2.29 -1.32
N VAL A 417 -2.89 1.13 -1.02
CA VAL A 417 -4.31 0.82 -1.14
C VAL A 417 -4.73 -0.13 -0.04
N ASP A 418 -5.94 0.03 0.48
CA ASP A 418 -6.52 -0.92 1.43
C ASP A 418 -8.05 -0.90 1.40
N PHE A 419 -8.64 -1.99 1.89
CA PHE A 419 -10.06 -2.13 2.14
C PHE A 419 -10.40 -1.80 3.59
N PHE A 420 -11.45 -1.01 3.80
CA PHE A 420 -11.97 -0.72 5.13
C PHE A 420 -13.39 -0.16 5.01
N ASP A 421 -14.25 -0.46 5.97
CA ASP A 421 -15.61 0.08 6.06
C ASP A 421 -15.55 1.47 6.74
N PHE A 422 -15.46 2.54 5.94
CA PHE A 422 -15.15 3.87 6.49
C PHE A 422 -16.35 4.51 7.19
N ASP A 423 -17.57 4.14 6.80
CA ASP A 423 -18.82 4.69 7.34
C ASP A 423 -19.62 3.71 8.20
N ASN A 424 -19.08 2.51 8.42
CA ASN A 424 -19.66 1.43 9.23
C ASN A 424 -21.01 0.94 8.66
N ASP A 425 -21.16 0.91 7.33
CA ASP A 425 -22.37 0.42 6.66
C ASP A 425 -22.34 -1.08 6.31
N GLY A 426 -21.24 -1.76 6.65
CA GLY A 426 -21.02 -3.20 6.51
C GLY A 426 -20.39 -3.59 5.17
N TRP A 427 -20.06 -2.64 4.30
CA TRP A 427 -19.42 -2.89 3.01
C TRP A 427 -18.01 -2.33 2.99
N MET A 428 -17.06 -3.12 2.48
CA MET A 428 -15.68 -2.65 2.38
C MET A 428 -15.56 -1.59 1.28
N ASP A 429 -15.04 -0.42 1.67
CA ASP A 429 -14.66 0.67 0.79
C ASP A 429 -13.17 0.59 0.42
N ILE A 430 -12.74 1.36 -0.58
CA ILE A 430 -11.33 1.37 -1.02
C ILE A 430 -10.72 2.75 -0.82
N PHE A 431 -9.65 2.83 -0.02
CA PHE A 431 -8.81 4.02 0.04
C PHE A 431 -7.54 3.85 -0.79
N ILE A 432 -7.17 4.90 -1.53
CA ILE A 432 -5.95 4.93 -2.34
C ILE A 432 -5.12 6.17 -2.02
N ALA A 433 -3.86 5.94 -1.66
CA ALA A 433 -2.83 6.96 -1.53
C ALA A 433 -2.11 7.16 -2.86
N ASN A 434 -2.30 8.33 -3.49
CA ASN A 434 -1.72 8.65 -4.79
C ASN A 434 -0.57 9.66 -4.69
N GLY A 435 0.37 9.56 -5.62
CA GLY A 435 1.49 10.49 -5.78
C GLY A 435 2.30 10.11 -7.01
N HIS A 436 2.65 11.09 -7.86
CA HIS A 436 3.46 10.78 -9.03
C HIS A 436 4.94 10.60 -8.64
N VAL A 437 5.67 9.72 -9.32
CA VAL A 437 7.10 9.46 -9.08
C VAL A 437 8.02 10.58 -9.61
N TYR A 438 7.74 11.06 -10.82
CA TYR A 438 8.55 12.08 -11.50
C TYR A 438 8.32 13.51 -10.97
N ALA A 439 9.23 14.02 -10.14
CA ALA A 439 9.21 15.43 -9.71
C ALA A 439 9.35 16.43 -10.88
N GLN A 440 9.94 16.00 -12.00
CA GLN A 440 10.25 16.80 -13.18
C GLN A 440 8.99 17.27 -13.93
N ILE A 441 7.85 16.61 -13.73
CA ILE A 441 6.58 17.04 -14.34
C ILE A 441 5.89 18.16 -13.56
N ALA A 442 6.30 18.43 -12.31
CA ALA A 442 5.60 19.38 -11.42
C ALA A 442 5.44 20.78 -12.03
N ASN A 443 6.40 21.21 -12.85
CA ASN A 443 6.42 22.53 -13.49
C ASN A 443 6.08 22.47 -15.01
N ARG A 444 5.43 21.40 -15.46
CA ARG A 444 5.04 21.21 -16.86
C ARG A 444 3.52 21.30 -17.00
N LYS A 445 3.06 21.81 -18.16
CA LYS A 445 1.63 21.87 -18.49
C LYS A 445 1.16 20.53 -19.05
N LEU A 446 1.19 19.49 -18.21
CA LEU A 446 0.61 18.18 -18.51
C LEU A 446 -0.78 18.08 -17.85
N HIS A 447 -1.58 17.10 -18.28
CA HIS A 447 -2.84 16.75 -17.61
C HIS A 447 -2.64 16.05 -16.26
N LEU A 448 -1.39 15.74 -15.91
CA LEU A 448 -0.96 15.10 -14.67
C LEU A 448 -0.21 16.10 -13.77
N THR A 449 -0.34 15.91 -12.46
CA THR A 449 0.38 16.69 -11.44
C THR A 449 1.27 15.77 -10.61
N TYR A 450 2.39 16.31 -10.12
CA TYR A 450 3.30 15.56 -9.24
C TYR A 450 2.62 15.22 -7.90
N ARG A 451 2.06 16.23 -7.24
CA ARG A 451 1.21 16.04 -6.05
C ARG A 451 -0.18 15.63 -6.51
N GLN A 452 -0.66 14.49 -6.02
CA GLN A 452 -1.95 13.92 -6.41
C GLN A 452 -2.84 13.76 -5.17
N PRO A 453 -4.17 13.87 -5.33
CA PRO A 453 -5.09 13.69 -4.22
C PRO A 453 -5.22 12.22 -3.84
N LYS A 454 -5.48 11.96 -2.56
CA LYS A 454 -5.99 10.68 -2.08
C LYS A 454 -7.41 10.47 -2.62
N VAL A 455 -7.80 9.23 -2.84
CA VAL A 455 -9.13 8.87 -3.35
C VAL A 455 -9.76 7.86 -2.42
N LEU A 456 -11.06 8.03 -2.16
CA LEU A 456 -11.89 7.05 -1.49
C LEU A 456 -12.97 6.61 -2.47
N TYR A 457 -13.16 5.30 -2.60
CA TYR A 457 -14.27 4.71 -3.32
C TYR A 457 -15.24 4.14 -2.31
N ARG A 458 -16.44 4.73 -2.26
CA ARG A 458 -17.50 4.23 -1.41
C ARG A 458 -18.21 3.06 -2.06
N ASN A 459 -18.38 1.96 -1.34
CA ASN A 459 -19.16 0.82 -1.75
C ASN A 459 -20.63 1.01 -1.35
N GLY A 460 -21.55 0.83 -2.30
CA GLY A 460 -22.98 0.95 -2.06
C GLY A 460 -23.69 -0.36 -1.71
N GLY A 461 -22.95 -1.47 -1.59
CA GLY A 461 -23.52 -2.81 -1.35
C GLY A 461 -24.25 -3.42 -2.54
N ASN A 462 -24.03 -2.88 -3.74
CA ASN A 462 -24.61 -3.37 -5.00
C ASN A 462 -23.53 -3.81 -6.00
N GLY A 463 -22.32 -4.11 -5.50
CA GLY A 463 -21.15 -4.42 -6.32
C GLY A 463 -20.58 -3.21 -7.07
N ARG A 464 -20.98 -1.97 -6.72
CA ARG A 464 -20.45 -0.75 -7.32
C ARG A 464 -19.82 0.16 -6.27
N LEU A 465 -18.67 0.66 -6.67
CA LEU A 465 -17.80 1.59 -6.00
C LEU A 465 -17.94 2.97 -6.67
N CYS A 466 -18.32 3.97 -5.88
CA CYS A 466 -18.41 5.35 -6.32
C CYS A 466 -17.18 6.12 -5.84
N GLY A 467 -16.31 6.48 -6.79
CA GLY A 467 -15.14 7.30 -6.48
C GLY A 467 -15.53 8.73 -6.10
N GLU A 468 -15.14 9.15 -4.91
CA GLU A 468 -15.37 10.50 -4.38
C GLU A 468 -14.04 11.29 -4.32
N PRO A 469 -13.60 11.97 -5.40
CA PRO A 469 -12.61 13.02 -5.25
C PRO A 469 -13.20 14.38 -5.62
N ARG A 470 -13.45 15.23 -4.62
CA ARG A 470 -13.43 16.69 -4.83
C ARG A 470 -12.55 17.34 -3.78
N PRO A 471 -11.51 18.10 -4.17
CA PRO A 471 -10.68 18.84 -3.21
C PRO A 471 -11.54 19.87 -2.47
N GLY A 472 -11.94 19.56 -1.24
CA GLY A 472 -12.66 20.48 -0.37
C GLY A 472 -11.72 21.23 0.56
N VAL A 473 -10.90 22.15 0.04
CA VAL A 473 -10.24 23.13 0.92
C VAL A 473 -11.29 24.18 1.31
N ARG A 474 -12.02 23.95 2.40
CA ARG A 474 -12.77 25.02 3.09
C ARG A 474 -11.96 25.47 4.31
N LEU A 475 -11.08 26.44 4.10
CA LEU A 475 -10.51 27.24 5.20
C LEU A 475 -11.64 28.03 5.88
N ARG A 476 -12.33 27.43 6.84
CA ARG A 476 -13.17 28.18 7.77
C ARG A 476 -12.24 28.85 8.78
N ARG A 477 -11.93 30.13 8.55
CA ARG A 477 -11.38 31.01 9.60
C ARG A 477 -12.38 31.07 10.75
N PHE A 478 -12.14 30.33 11.82
CA PHE A 478 -12.81 30.56 13.09
C PHE A 478 -12.37 31.92 13.63
N ARG A 479 -13.18 32.96 13.40
CA ARG A 479 -13.13 34.17 14.21
C ARG A 479 -13.72 33.82 15.58
N GLN A 480 -12.88 33.43 16.54
CA GLN A 480 -13.26 33.47 17.94
C GLN A 480 -13.62 34.92 18.29
N ARG A 481 -14.92 35.19 18.46
CA ARG A 481 -15.39 36.40 19.15
C ARG A 481 -14.96 36.26 20.61
N ARG A 482 -13.82 36.86 20.97
CA ARG A 482 -13.50 37.11 22.38
C ARG A 482 -14.55 38.03 22.98
N ARG A 483 -15.45 37.49 23.81
CA ARG A 483 -16.22 38.29 24.77
C ARG A 483 -15.22 38.88 25.76
N ARG A 484 -14.93 40.18 25.65
CA ARG A 484 -14.21 40.93 26.68
C ARG A 484 -15.14 41.11 27.88
N GLY A 485 -14.93 40.34 28.94
CA GLY A 485 -15.37 40.68 30.28
C GLY A 485 -14.65 41.96 30.73
N ARG A 486 -15.41 42.96 31.14
CA ARG A 486 -14.88 44.19 31.75
C ARG A 486 -14.56 43.89 33.22
N HIS A 487 -13.27 43.85 33.57
CA HIS A 487 -12.85 44.17 34.93
C HIS A 487 -12.17 45.54 34.92
N ARG A 488 -12.75 46.44 35.73
CA ARG A 488 -12.20 47.75 36.09
C ARG A 488 -11.24 47.54 37.24
N GLU A 489 -9.97 47.90 37.08
CA GLU A 489 -9.12 48.31 38.19
C GLU A 489 -8.23 49.49 37.75
N GLN A 490 -8.06 50.43 38.68
CA GLN A 490 -7.45 51.76 38.55
C GLN A 490 -5.92 51.72 38.53
N PRO A 491 -5.25 52.80 38.06
CA PRO A 491 -3.81 52.80 37.83
C PRO A 491 -3.02 53.28 39.05
N ARG A 492 -1.85 52.68 39.29
CA ARG A 492 -0.76 53.34 40.02
C ARG A 492 0.51 53.34 39.17
N ARG A 493 1.02 54.56 38.96
CA ARG A 493 2.34 54.91 38.43
C ARG A 493 3.41 54.71 39.51
N THR A 494 4.61 54.30 39.09
CA THR A 494 5.96 54.84 39.42
C THR A 494 6.98 53.76 39.01
N ALA A 495 7.86 53.95 38.01
CA ALA A 495 9.01 54.87 37.87
C ALA A 495 10.34 54.16 38.21
N HIS A 496 11.36 54.45 37.38
CA HIS A 496 12.81 54.21 37.51
C HIS A 496 13.34 52.78 37.33
N ALA A 497 14.46 52.51 36.64
CA ALA A 497 15.46 53.33 35.94
C ALA A 497 16.21 52.39 34.94
N ALA A 498 16.61 52.89 33.75
CA ALA A 498 17.99 53.18 33.30
C ALA A 498 18.92 51.93 33.19
N ALA A 499 19.73 51.68 32.16
CA ALA A 499 20.42 52.53 31.19
C ALA A 499 20.66 51.72 29.89
N GLN A 500 20.33 52.22 28.68
CA GLN A 500 21.17 53.03 27.78
C GLN A 500 22.48 52.34 27.34
N ARG A 501 22.60 51.82 26.12
CA ARG A 501 22.63 52.46 24.77
C ARG A 501 24.02 52.93 24.34
N ARG A 502 24.45 52.39 23.20
CA ARG A 502 25.16 53.03 22.06
C ARG A 502 26.60 53.50 22.33
N ARG A 503 27.54 53.35 21.40
CA ARG A 503 27.80 54.08 20.13
C ARG A 503 29.10 53.46 19.55
N GLU A 504 29.55 53.55 18.30
CA GLU A 504 29.23 54.26 17.06
C GLU A 504 30.16 53.70 15.93
N GLN A 505 29.76 53.87 14.66
CA GLN A 505 30.50 54.28 13.43
C GLN A 505 32.01 53.90 13.28
N GLU A 506 32.59 53.51 12.13
CA GLU A 506 32.48 54.06 10.77
C GLU A 506 33.44 53.32 9.79
N TYR A 507 33.25 53.49 8.46
CA TYR A 507 34.22 53.35 7.33
C TYR A 507 34.71 51.92 6.94
N ARG A 508 34.94 51.50 5.68
CA ARG A 508 35.13 52.11 4.34
C ARG A 508 35.03 50.99 3.26
N HIS A 509 34.57 51.32 2.05
CA HIS A 509 34.64 50.48 0.82
C HIS A 509 36.09 50.39 0.28
N PRO A 510 36.47 49.43 -0.59
CA PRO A 510 36.18 49.57 -2.04
C PRO A 510 35.90 48.27 -2.84
N ASP A 511 35.22 48.48 -3.96
CA ASP A 511 35.27 47.83 -5.29
C ASP A 511 35.81 46.39 -5.47
N GLN A 512 35.01 45.52 -6.11
CA GLN A 512 35.16 45.23 -7.55
C GLN A 512 33.97 44.44 -8.12
N VAL A 513 33.44 44.99 -9.20
CA VAL A 513 32.41 44.43 -10.08
C VAL A 513 33.06 43.48 -11.08
N ARG A 514 32.51 42.26 -11.26
CA ARG A 514 32.70 41.49 -12.51
C ARG A 514 31.36 41.36 -13.23
N ARG A 515 31.19 42.18 -14.26
CA ARG A 515 30.26 41.97 -15.37
C ARG A 515 30.91 40.97 -16.34
N TYR A 516 30.16 39.97 -16.79
CA TYR A 516 30.52 39.21 -17.98
C TYR A 516 29.98 39.95 -19.21
N ALA A 517 30.90 40.39 -20.07
CA ALA A 517 30.61 40.84 -21.42
C ALA A 517 30.79 39.65 -22.37
N LEU A 518 29.82 39.47 -23.26
CA LEU A 518 29.95 38.65 -24.47
C LEU A 518 30.13 39.62 -25.63
N GLU A 519 31.24 39.52 -26.36
CA GLU A 519 31.34 40.06 -27.71
C GLU A 519 31.74 38.96 -28.71
N PRO A 520 31.31 39.06 -29.99
CA PRO A 520 31.42 38.01 -31.00
C PRO A 520 32.44 38.32 -32.10
N LEU A 521 33.19 37.32 -32.55
CA LEU A 521 33.92 37.25 -33.83
C LEU A 521 34.12 35.76 -34.15
N GLY A 522 34.02 35.20 -35.35
CA GLY A 522 33.82 35.70 -36.70
C GLY A 522 33.83 34.49 -37.66
N HIS A 523 33.28 34.70 -38.86
CA HIS A 523 33.01 33.79 -39.98
C HIS A 523 34.09 32.75 -40.38
N ARG A 524 33.64 31.60 -40.89
CA ARG A 524 34.08 31.01 -42.19
C ARG A 524 32.95 30.23 -42.88
N ASP A 525 32.96 30.32 -44.20
CA ASP A 525 31.93 29.98 -45.19
C ASP A 525 31.60 28.49 -45.37
N ALA A 526 30.35 28.20 -45.76
CA ALA A 526 30.05 27.35 -46.93
C ALA A 526 28.60 27.55 -47.42
N ARG A 527 28.44 27.44 -48.73
CA ARG A 527 27.38 27.94 -49.61
C ARG A 527 26.07 27.13 -49.63
N GLU A 528 25.01 27.86 -49.99
CA GLU A 528 23.88 27.53 -50.89
C GLU A 528 22.99 26.31 -50.64
N SER A 529 21.70 26.53 -50.34
CA SER A 529 20.64 26.58 -51.39
C SER A 529 19.21 26.69 -50.82
N HIS A 530 18.39 27.46 -51.54
CA HIS A 530 16.92 27.50 -51.63
C HIS A 530 16.01 27.96 -50.46
N GLN A 531 15.68 29.25 -50.53
CA GLN A 531 14.32 29.83 -50.64
C GLN A 531 13.10 28.95 -50.28
N ARG A 532 12.35 29.32 -49.24
CA ARG A 532 11.12 30.16 -49.29
C ARG A 532 10.53 30.31 -47.87
N ARG A 533 10.32 31.56 -47.43
CA ARG A 533 9.56 31.89 -46.21
C ARG A 533 8.05 31.98 -46.52
N PRO A 534 7.18 31.71 -45.54
CA PRO A 534 5.73 31.87 -45.65
C PRO A 534 5.29 33.31 -45.32
N GLN A 535 4.18 33.78 -45.92
CA GLN A 535 3.43 34.95 -45.48
C GLN A 535 2.20 34.52 -44.67
N PRO A 536 1.72 35.34 -43.72
CA PRO A 536 0.63 34.99 -42.79
C PRO A 536 -0.72 35.44 -43.34
N ASP A 537 -1.76 34.61 -43.18
CA ASP A 537 -3.14 35.06 -43.38
C ASP A 537 -3.83 35.31 -42.04
N ARG A 538 -4.54 36.44 -41.98
CA ARG A 538 -5.38 36.92 -40.89
C ARG A 538 -6.83 36.63 -41.25
N ARG A 539 -7.58 36.02 -40.34
CA ARG A 539 -9.06 36.07 -40.16
C ARG A 539 -9.39 34.91 -39.22
N GLY A 540 -10.21 35.01 -38.18
CA GLY A 540 -11.04 36.05 -37.60
C GLY A 540 -11.64 35.44 -36.33
N ASP A 541 -11.94 36.29 -35.35
CA ASP A 541 -12.65 35.96 -34.11
C ASP A 541 -13.97 35.24 -34.38
N GLU A 542 -14.25 34.13 -33.69
CA GLU A 542 -15.60 33.81 -33.24
C GLU A 542 -15.56 33.23 -31.82
N ARG A 543 -16.16 34.00 -30.89
CA ARG A 543 -16.51 33.60 -29.53
C ARG A 543 -17.76 32.73 -29.58
N LEU A 544 -17.73 31.56 -28.94
CA LEU A 544 -18.93 30.79 -28.59
C LEU A 544 -19.36 31.16 -27.16
N GLU A 545 -20.42 31.94 -27.05
CA GLU A 545 -21.20 32.11 -25.83
C GLU A 545 -22.19 30.94 -25.68
N LEU A 546 -22.12 30.23 -24.56
CA LEU A 546 -23.11 29.23 -24.16
C LEU A 546 -24.13 29.88 -23.22
N LEU A 547 -25.30 30.17 -23.77
CA LEU A 547 -26.52 30.55 -23.04
C LEU A 547 -27.12 29.30 -22.37
N PHE A 548 -27.16 29.28 -21.04
CA PHE A 548 -28.02 28.36 -20.28
C PHE A 548 -29.38 29.01 -20.07
N ALA A 549 -30.43 28.40 -20.63
CA ALA A 549 -31.82 28.71 -20.33
C ALA A 549 -32.31 27.79 -19.19
N GLU A 550 -32.66 28.37 -18.05
CA GLU A 550 -33.36 27.71 -16.96
C GLU A 550 -34.80 27.34 -17.41
N ARG A 551 -35.17 26.06 -17.28
CA ARG A 551 -36.58 25.63 -17.33
C ARG A 551 -36.97 25.04 -15.98
N LEU A 552 -37.93 25.70 -15.34
CA LEU A 552 -38.67 25.23 -14.16
C LEU A 552 -39.52 23.99 -14.51
N PRO A 553 -39.71 23.03 -13.57
CA PRO A 553 -40.59 21.89 -13.77
C PRO A 553 -42.06 22.24 -13.47
N PRO A 554 -43.05 21.60 -14.15
CA PRO A 554 -44.47 21.77 -13.82
C PRO A 554 -44.92 20.80 -12.71
N PRO A 555 -46.06 21.07 -12.03
CA PRO A 555 -46.43 20.40 -10.79
C PRO A 555 -47.20 19.08 -10.97
N LEU A 556 -47.11 18.26 -9.92
CA LEU A 556 -47.80 16.99 -9.68
C LEU A 556 -49.34 17.07 -9.82
N ARG A 557 -49.94 16.02 -10.39
CA ARG A 557 -51.36 15.67 -10.24
C ARG A 557 -51.52 14.25 -9.68
N ILE A 558 -52.46 14.12 -8.75
CA ILE A 558 -52.80 12.91 -7.98
C ILE A 558 -54.02 12.18 -8.61
N GLY A 559 -53.87 10.87 -8.84
CA GLY A 559 -54.91 9.79 -8.75
C GLY A 559 -55.84 9.54 -9.95
N PRO A 560 -56.51 8.35 -10.07
CA PRO A 560 -56.66 7.27 -9.08
C PRO A 560 -56.42 5.81 -9.57
N ARG A 561 -56.68 4.87 -8.64
CA ARG A 561 -56.40 3.43 -8.51
C ARG A 561 -57.06 2.45 -9.53
N HIS A 562 -56.45 1.24 -9.57
CA HIS A 562 -56.95 -0.14 -9.81
C HIS A 562 -56.23 -0.83 -10.99
N ARG A 563 -55.91 -2.14 -11.05
CA ARG A 563 -56.25 -3.36 -10.28
C ARG A 563 -55.23 -4.46 -10.64
N ARG A 564 -54.94 -5.37 -9.69
CA ARG A 564 -54.19 -6.63 -9.89
C ARG A 564 -54.73 -7.50 -11.02
N ARG A 565 -53.85 -8.18 -11.78
CA ARG A 565 -54.05 -9.57 -12.24
C ARG A 565 -52.73 -10.33 -12.37
N HIS A 566 -52.66 -11.44 -11.64
CA HIS A 566 -51.73 -12.55 -11.84
C HIS A 566 -51.97 -13.24 -13.19
N ARG A 567 -50.90 -13.69 -13.86
CA ARG A 567 -50.91 -14.94 -14.63
C ARG A 567 -49.56 -15.66 -14.51
N ARG A 568 -49.66 -16.92 -14.07
CA ARG A 568 -48.64 -17.97 -14.15
C ARG A 568 -48.42 -18.36 -15.61
N ALA A 569 -47.20 -18.75 -15.97
CA ALA A 569 -46.93 -19.69 -17.05
C ALA A 569 -45.83 -20.68 -16.62
N ARG A 570 -46.01 -21.93 -17.00
CA ARG A 570 -45.31 -23.14 -16.55
C ARG A 570 -44.16 -23.50 -17.48
N PHE A 571 -43.15 -24.14 -16.90
CA PHE A 571 -42.27 -25.22 -17.38
C PHE A 571 -42.29 -25.64 -18.85
N GLY A 572 -41.10 -25.71 -19.42
CA GLY A 572 -40.74 -26.57 -20.55
C GLY A 572 -39.25 -26.94 -20.47
N ILE A 573 -38.95 -28.15 -20.00
CA ILE A 573 -37.64 -28.82 -20.03
C ILE A 573 -37.65 -29.75 -21.25
N SER A 574 -36.56 -29.82 -22.01
CA SER A 574 -36.23 -30.92 -22.94
C SER A 574 -34.71 -30.97 -23.20
N PRO A 575 -34.16 -32.14 -23.58
CA PRO A 575 -32.99 -32.78 -22.92
C PRO A 575 -31.69 -32.77 -23.79
N PRO A 576 -30.57 -33.39 -23.37
CA PRO A 576 -29.27 -33.23 -24.01
C PRO A 576 -29.04 -34.22 -25.16
N ILE A 577 -28.21 -33.81 -26.13
CA ILE A 577 -27.71 -34.65 -27.22
C ILE A 577 -26.27 -35.05 -26.90
N THR A 578 -26.02 -36.36 -26.94
CA THR A 578 -24.70 -36.99 -26.90
C THR A 578 -24.21 -37.39 -28.28
N SER A 579 -22.88 -37.38 -28.41
CA SER A 579 -21.97 -38.11 -29.32
C SER A 579 -21.95 -37.82 -30.82
N SER A 580 -20.83 -37.22 -31.26
CA SER A 580 -19.92 -37.71 -32.30
C SER A 580 -18.53 -37.15 -32.03
#